data_AF-A0AAV5Y2P6-F1
#
_entry.id   AF-A0AAV5Y2P6-F1
#
_cell.length_a   1.000
_cell.length_b   1.000
_cell.length_c   1.000
_cell.angle_alpha   90.00
_cell.angle_beta   90.00
_cell.angle_gamma   90.00
#
_symmetry.space_group_name_H-M   'P 1'
#
loop_
_entity.id
_entity.type
_entity.pdbx_description
1 polymer ?
#
loop_
_entity_poly.entity_id
_entity_poly.type
_entity_poly.pdbx_seq_one_letter_code
_entity_poly.pdbx_strand_id
1 'polypeptide(L)'
;MRSAGGVVLLAALALALAAVGCTESAPKNPLAQRGRQVYLAQCTQCHATDPGQAGPVGPSLKGASRELLEAKILRGSYPAGYRPKRSTSIMPPQPAVASDIPALAEYLKD
;
A
#
# COMPACT_ATOMS: atom_id res chain seq x y z
N MET A 1 17.90 44.19 34.92
CA MET A 1 17.39 44.36 33.54
C MET A 1 17.81 43.13 32.75
N ARG A 2 16.99 42.06 32.76
CA ARG A 2 17.34 40.74 32.21
C ARG A 2 16.60 40.53 30.90
N SER A 3 17.38 40.45 29.83
CA SER A 3 17.13 39.97 28.47
C SER A 3 15.68 39.67 28.05
N ALA A 4 14.99 40.69 27.55
CA ALA A 4 13.80 40.52 26.71
C ALA A 4 14.16 40.00 25.28
N GLY A 5 15.41 40.16 24.84
CA GLY A 5 15.84 39.80 23.48
C GLY A 5 15.96 38.30 23.22
N GLY A 6 16.22 37.48 24.24
CA GLY A 6 16.35 36.01 24.06
C GLY A 6 15.01 35.31 23.83
N VAL A 7 13.94 35.81 24.46
CA VAL A 7 12.60 35.22 24.34
C VAL A 7 11.98 35.53 22.97
N VAL A 8 12.22 36.73 22.44
CA VAL A 8 11.73 37.14 21.12
C VAL A 8 12.42 36.34 19.99
N LEU A 9 13.71 36.06 20.12
CA LEU A 9 14.47 35.30 19.12
C LEU A 9 14.08 33.81 19.09
N LEU A 10 13.76 33.21 20.24
CA LEU A 10 13.29 31.83 20.34
C LEU A 10 11.85 31.67 19.81
N ALA A 11 10.98 32.65 20.03
CA ALA A 11 9.62 32.64 19.50
C ALA A 11 9.57 32.76 17.97
N ALA A 12 10.46 33.56 17.38
CA ALA A 12 10.56 33.71 15.92
C ALA A 12 11.06 32.43 15.23
N LEU A 13 11.94 31.65 15.87
CA LEU A 13 12.46 30.40 15.30
C LEU A 13 11.44 29.25 15.35
N ALA A 14 10.57 29.22 16.36
CA ALA A 14 9.49 28.24 16.47
C ALA A 14 8.40 28.43 15.40
N LEU A 15 8.16 29.68 14.97
CA LEU A 15 7.16 29.98 13.93
C LEU A 15 7.63 29.59 12.52
N ALA A 16 8.94 29.59 12.26
CA ALA A 16 9.50 29.23 10.96
C ALA A 16 9.48 27.71 10.68
N LEU A 17 9.45 26.86 11.71
CA LEU A 17 9.42 25.39 11.56
C LEU A 17 8.03 24.83 11.26
N ALA A 18 6.96 25.61 11.41
CA ALA A 18 5.60 25.14 11.16
C ALA A 18 5.20 25.16 9.66
N ALA A 19 5.99 25.82 8.81
CA ALA A 19 5.70 25.98 7.38
C ALA A 19 6.34 24.91 6.48
N VAL A 20 7.22 24.06 7.00
CA VAL A 20 7.66 22.83 6.32
C VAL A 20 6.60 21.75 6.53
N GLY A 21 5.37 22.08 6.12
CA GLY A 21 4.30 21.10 6.00
C GLY A 21 4.79 20.02 5.05
N CYS A 22 4.75 18.77 5.50
CA CYS A 22 4.93 17.60 4.65
C CYS A 22 4.11 17.84 3.38
N THR A 23 4.79 17.93 2.23
CA THR A 23 4.12 17.86 0.94
C THR A 23 3.59 16.43 0.80
N GLU A 24 2.43 16.18 1.40
CA GLU A 24 1.66 14.98 1.10
C GLU A 24 1.17 15.19 -0.33
N SER A 25 1.88 14.58 -1.28
CA SER A 25 1.45 14.54 -2.68
C SER A 25 -0.01 14.11 -2.68
N ALA A 26 -0.89 14.97 -3.23
CA ALA A 26 -2.33 14.73 -3.27
C ALA A 26 -2.65 13.29 -3.70
N PRO A 27 -3.66 12.64 -3.09
CA PRO A 27 -3.87 11.22 -3.29
C PRO A 27 -4.18 10.92 -4.76
N LYS A 28 -3.24 10.20 -5.38
CA LYS A 28 -3.48 9.38 -6.57
C LYS A 28 -4.68 8.47 -6.23
N ASN A 29 -5.84 8.71 -6.84
CA ASN A 29 -7.08 7.93 -6.73
C ASN A 29 -7.43 7.41 -5.30
N PRO A 30 -8.47 7.93 -4.61
CA PRO A 30 -8.87 7.46 -3.28
C PRO A 30 -9.03 5.94 -3.16
N LEU A 31 -9.47 5.28 -4.23
CA LEU A 31 -9.61 3.83 -4.29
C LEU A 31 -8.24 3.13 -4.30
N ALA A 32 -7.27 3.64 -5.06
CA ALA A 32 -5.88 3.16 -5.03
C ALA A 32 -5.24 3.39 -3.66
N GLN A 33 -5.52 4.52 -3.01
CA GLN A 33 -5.02 4.79 -1.66
C GLN A 33 -5.57 3.77 -0.64
N ARG A 34 -6.87 3.46 -0.71
CA ARG A 34 -7.45 2.37 0.09
C ARG A 34 -6.77 1.04 -0.21
N GLY A 35 -6.55 0.72 -1.49
CA GLY A 35 -5.86 -0.49 -1.91
C GLY A 35 -4.45 -0.59 -1.34
N ARG A 36 -3.70 0.52 -1.33
CA ARG A 36 -2.37 0.59 -0.71
C ARG A 36 -2.42 0.27 0.79
N GLN A 37 -3.38 0.84 1.52
CA GLN A 37 -3.52 0.59 2.96
C GLN A 37 -3.78 -0.90 3.24
N VAL A 38 -4.69 -1.51 2.49
CA VAL A 38 -5.02 -2.93 2.61
C VAL A 38 -3.83 -3.80 2.23
N TYR A 39 -3.13 -3.47 1.14
CA TYR A 39 -1.94 -4.19 0.70
C TYR A 39 -0.84 -4.24 1.77
N LEU A 40 -0.52 -3.08 2.35
CA LEU A 40 0.50 -2.98 3.40
C LEU A 40 0.08 -3.71 4.68
N ALA A 41 -1.21 -3.74 5.00
CA ALA A 41 -1.70 -4.42 6.19
C ALA A 41 -1.75 -5.95 6.02
N GLN A 42 -2.15 -6.43 4.84
CA GLN A 42 -2.61 -7.82 4.64
C GLN A 42 -1.74 -8.65 3.69
N CYS A 43 -0.90 -8.03 2.85
CA CYS A 43 -0.23 -8.74 1.76
C CYS A 43 1.29 -8.82 1.93
N THR A 44 1.90 -7.84 2.60
CA THR A 44 3.37 -7.70 2.66
C THR A 44 4.06 -8.69 3.60
N GLN A 45 3.32 -9.54 4.29
CA GLN A 45 3.90 -10.65 5.07
C GLN A 45 4.52 -11.71 4.16
N CYS A 46 3.98 -11.86 2.94
CA CYS A 46 4.45 -12.81 1.95
C CYS A 46 4.97 -12.13 0.68
N HIS A 47 4.34 -11.04 0.26
CA HIS A 47 4.72 -10.24 -0.91
C HIS A 47 5.66 -9.11 -0.50
N ALA A 48 6.40 -8.54 -1.47
CA ALA A 48 7.27 -7.40 -1.19
C ALA A 48 6.45 -6.15 -0.85
N THR A 49 7.04 -5.16 -0.18
CA THR A 49 6.37 -3.85 0.04
C THR A 49 6.15 -3.10 -1.28
N ASP A 50 7.08 -3.24 -2.23
CA ASP A 50 6.88 -2.82 -3.62
C ASP A 50 6.16 -3.95 -4.38
N PRO A 51 4.91 -3.76 -4.85
CA PRO A 51 4.16 -4.79 -5.56
C PRO A 51 4.78 -5.17 -6.91
N GLY A 52 5.69 -4.37 -7.46
CA GLY A 52 6.47 -4.70 -8.65
C GLY A 52 7.51 -5.80 -8.41
N GLN A 53 7.91 -6.03 -7.16
CA GLN A 53 8.95 -6.98 -6.80
C GLN A 53 8.37 -8.28 -6.24
N ALA A 54 9.12 -9.37 -6.39
CA ALA A 54 8.80 -10.61 -5.69
C ALA A 54 9.16 -10.48 -4.21
N GLY A 55 8.25 -10.94 -3.34
CA GLY A 55 8.53 -11.09 -1.91
C GLY A 55 9.28 -12.39 -1.60
N PRO A 56 9.57 -12.64 -0.31
CA PRO A 56 10.24 -13.87 0.13
C PRO A 56 9.42 -15.13 -0.19
N VAL A 57 8.08 -15.03 -0.24
CA VAL A 57 7.18 -16.14 -0.51
C VAL A 57 6.32 -15.88 -1.74
N GLY A 58 5.66 -14.72 -1.78
CA GLY A 58 4.72 -14.34 -2.82
C GLY A 58 5.41 -13.75 -4.07
N PRO A 59 4.87 -13.97 -5.28
CA PRO A 59 5.37 -13.30 -6.49
C PRO A 59 5.03 -11.79 -6.51
N SER A 60 5.54 -11.06 -7.51
CA SER A 60 5.10 -9.69 -7.78
C SER A 60 3.61 -9.65 -8.12
N LEU A 61 2.91 -8.63 -7.63
CA LEU A 61 1.47 -8.44 -7.81
C LEU A 61 1.10 -7.26 -8.72
N LYS A 62 2.07 -6.44 -9.12
CA LYS A 62 1.85 -5.39 -10.11
C LYS A 62 1.25 -5.96 -11.40
N GLY A 63 0.24 -5.27 -11.92
CA GLY A 63 -0.59 -5.67 -13.05
C GLY A 63 -1.62 -6.76 -12.75
N ALA A 64 -1.82 -7.18 -11.49
CA ALA A 64 -2.83 -8.20 -11.18
C ALA A 64 -4.24 -7.71 -11.53
N SER A 65 -4.94 -8.46 -12.39
CA SER A 65 -6.32 -8.14 -12.74
C SER A 65 -7.27 -8.38 -11.56
N ARG A 66 -8.40 -7.68 -11.56
CA ARG A 66 -9.48 -7.91 -10.59
C ARG A 66 -9.90 -9.39 -10.57
N GLU A 67 -10.08 -10.01 -11.73
CA GLU A 67 -10.48 -11.42 -11.84
C GLU A 67 -9.46 -12.36 -11.19
N LEU A 68 -8.17 -12.10 -11.40
CA LEU A 68 -7.10 -12.86 -10.75
C LEU A 68 -7.15 -12.70 -9.23
N LEU A 69 -7.36 -11.48 -8.73
CA LEU A 69 -7.48 -11.21 -7.31
C LEU A 69 -8.70 -11.93 -6.71
N GLU A 70 -9.87 -11.87 -7.34
CA GLU A 70 -11.06 -12.59 -6.88
C GLU A 70 -10.84 -14.11 -6.84
N ALA A 71 -10.26 -14.69 -7.90
CA ALA A 71 -9.95 -16.12 -7.91
C ALA A 71 -8.98 -16.51 -6.80
N LYS A 72 -7.91 -15.75 -6.63
CA LYS A 72 -6.86 -16.12 -5.69
C LYS A 72 -7.25 -15.84 -4.23
N ILE A 73 -7.81 -14.67 -3.96
CA ILE A 73 -8.16 -14.23 -2.60
C ILE A 73 -9.38 -15.00 -2.09
N LEU A 74 -10.41 -15.22 -2.91
CA LEU A 74 -11.64 -15.86 -2.42
C LEU A 74 -11.57 -17.39 -2.47
N ARG A 75 -10.90 -17.95 -3.47
CA ARG A 75 -10.94 -19.40 -3.76
C ARG A 75 -9.58 -20.09 -3.71
N GLY A 76 -8.48 -19.36 -3.56
CA GLY A 76 -7.13 -19.91 -3.63
C GLY A 76 -6.72 -20.40 -5.02
N SER A 77 -7.55 -20.18 -6.05
CA SER A 77 -7.40 -20.71 -7.40
C SER A 77 -6.96 -19.62 -8.40
N TYR A 78 -6.97 -19.95 -9.69
CA TYR A 78 -6.57 -19.06 -10.78
C TYR A 78 -7.66 -19.03 -11.87
N PRO A 79 -7.81 -17.92 -12.62
CA PRO A 79 -8.66 -17.87 -13.79
C PRO A 79 -8.24 -18.88 -14.87
N ALA A 80 -9.15 -19.23 -15.76
CA ALA A 80 -8.86 -20.15 -16.87
C ALA A 80 -7.71 -19.61 -17.75
N GLY A 81 -6.76 -20.47 -18.09
CA GLY A 81 -5.59 -20.10 -18.90
C GLY A 81 -4.50 -19.29 -18.16
N TYR A 82 -4.71 -18.92 -16.89
CA TYR A 82 -3.68 -18.23 -16.12
C TYR A 82 -2.58 -19.20 -15.68
N ARG A 83 -1.32 -18.82 -15.95
CA ARG A 83 -0.14 -19.57 -15.50
C ARG A 83 0.42 -18.97 -14.20
N PRO A 84 0.42 -19.71 -13.07
CA PRO A 84 0.99 -19.23 -11.81
C PRO A 84 2.47 -18.84 -11.93
N LYS A 85 2.84 -17.73 -11.28
CA LYS A 85 4.23 -17.24 -11.23
C LYS A 85 5.13 -18.07 -10.29
N ARG A 86 4.54 -18.91 -9.43
CA ARG A 86 5.22 -19.82 -8.51
C ARG A 86 4.51 -21.18 -8.56
N SER A 87 5.23 -22.26 -8.24
CA SER A 87 4.71 -23.63 -8.18
C SER A 87 4.04 -23.99 -6.86
N THR A 88 4.11 -23.11 -5.85
CA THR A 88 3.58 -23.37 -4.51
C THR A 88 2.12 -22.92 -4.37
N SER A 89 1.38 -23.58 -3.47
CA SER A 89 0.00 -23.23 -3.10
C SER A 89 -0.12 -22.70 -1.66
N ILE A 90 0.92 -22.02 -1.17
CA ILE A 90 1.05 -21.59 0.23
C ILE A 90 0.05 -20.49 0.61
N MET A 91 -0.29 -19.59 -0.32
CA MET A 91 -1.21 -18.48 -0.04
C MET A 91 -2.63 -19.03 0.23
N PRO A 92 -3.14 -18.94 1.48
CA PRO A 92 -4.50 -19.39 1.78
C PRO A 92 -5.53 -18.39 1.22
N PRO A 93 -6.80 -18.81 1.04
CA PRO A 93 -7.89 -17.87 0.82
C PRO A 93 -8.00 -16.85 1.97
N GLN A 94 -8.32 -15.61 1.62
CA GLN A 94 -8.47 -14.48 2.54
C GLN A 94 -9.82 -13.77 2.30
N PRO A 95 -10.97 -14.43 2.55
CA PRO A 95 -12.28 -13.85 2.28
C PRO A 95 -12.56 -12.58 3.11
N ALA A 96 -11.84 -12.36 4.21
CA ALA A 96 -11.97 -11.17 5.03
C ALA A 96 -11.63 -9.86 4.29
N VAL A 97 -10.81 -9.91 3.22
CA VAL A 97 -10.47 -8.74 2.40
C VAL A 97 -11.33 -8.62 1.13
N ALA A 98 -12.39 -9.42 1.00
CA ALA A 98 -13.21 -9.48 -0.21
C ALA A 98 -13.77 -8.12 -0.65
N SER A 99 -14.24 -7.30 0.30
CA SER A 99 -14.79 -5.97 0.01
C SER A 99 -13.75 -4.99 -0.53
N ASP A 100 -12.46 -5.24 -0.28
CA ASP A 100 -11.35 -4.38 -0.67
C ASP A 100 -10.69 -4.81 -1.99
N ILE A 101 -11.13 -5.91 -2.62
CA ILE A 101 -10.61 -6.35 -3.92
C ILE A 101 -10.66 -5.27 -5.01
N PRO A 102 -11.72 -4.45 -5.16
CA PRO A 102 -11.72 -3.36 -6.12
C PRO A 102 -10.60 -2.34 -5.86
N ALA A 103 -10.34 -2.05 -4.58
CA ALA A 103 -9.29 -1.13 -4.16
C ALA A 103 -7.89 -1.70 -4.43
N LEU A 104 -7.69 -2.98 -4.13
CA LEU A 104 -6.45 -3.69 -4.43
C LEU A 104 -6.17 -3.74 -5.93
N ALA A 105 -7.19 -4.01 -6.76
CA ALA A 105 -7.04 -4.02 -8.21
C ALA A 105 -6.59 -2.66 -8.75
N GLU A 106 -7.17 -1.57 -8.23
CA GLU A 106 -6.80 -0.23 -8.63
C GLU A 106 -5.38 0.13 -8.18
N TYR A 107 -5.00 -0.23 -6.94
CA TYR A 107 -3.64 0.00 -6.44
C TYR A 107 -2.57 -0.77 -7.22
N LEU A 108 -2.88 -1.99 -7.65
CA LEU A 108 -1.92 -2.88 -8.31
C LEU A 108 -1.83 -2.69 -9.82
N LYS A 109 -2.64 -1.80 -10.42
CA LYS A 109 -2.75 -1.67 -11.88
C LYS A 109 -1.44 -1.24 -12.56
N ASP A 110 -0.68 -0.33 -11.95
CA ASP A 110 0.46 0.38 -12.57
C ASP A 110 1.74 0.46 -11.74
#